data_AF-A0A653B0Q0-F1
#
_entry.id   AF-A0A653B0Q0-F1
#
_cell.length_a   1.000
_cell.length_b   1.000
_cell.length_c   1.000
_cell.angle_alpha   90.00
_cell.angle_beta   90.00
_cell.angle_gamma   90.00
#
_symmetry.space_group_name_H-M   'P 1'
#
loop_
_entity.id
_entity.type
_entity.pdbx_description
1 polymer ?
#
loop_
_entity_poly.entity_id
_entity_poly.type
_entity_poly.pdbx_seq_one_letter_code
_entity_poly.pdbx_strand_id
1 'polypeptide(L)'
;MSEPMKTEADIEADYAAAMAKYYADLEKNRREVLAQVALLVSPRKLASIEKFIDYCDDSIVCDFELTETHGGERQDEPGTAFRYVYIDQRSGGCPDGDDYYGWIWIPLPQGKYLKFQYA
;
A
#
# COMPACT_ATOMS: atom_id res chain seq x y z
N MET A 1 41.43 6.23 19.84
CA MET A 1 40.77 7.08 18.83
C MET A 1 39.29 6.98 19.11
N SER A 2 38.71 7.94 19.83
CA SER A 2 37.26 7.97 20.05
C SER A 2 36.61 8.46 18.77
N GLU A 3 35.59 7.75 18.28
CA GLU A 3 34.81 8.20 17.13
C GLU A 3 34.20 9.58 17.43
N PRO A 4 34.19 10.52 16.47
CA PRO A 4 33.55 11.80 16.66
C PRO A 4 32.04 11.57 16.88
N MET A 5 31.53 12.11 17.99
CA MET A 5 30.12 12.02 18.34
C MET A 5 29.32 12.83 17.30
N LYS A 6 28.37 12.20 16.61
CA LYS A 6 27.49 12.86 15.64
C LYS A 6 26.72 13.99 16.33
N THR A 7 26.60 15.14 15.65
CA THR A 7 25.75 16.24 16.12
C THR A 7 24.28 15.92 15.86
N GLU A 8 23.35 16.63 16.52
CA GLU A 8 21.91 16.49 16.23
C GLU A 8 21.61 16.74 14.75
N ALA A 9 22.29 17.70 14.11
CA ALA A 9 22.15 17.99 12.69
C ALA A 9 22.62 16.82 11.80
N ASP A 10 23.68 16.11 12.20
CA ASP A 10 24.14 14.92 11.47
C ASP A 10 23.13 13.76 11.62
N ILE A 11 22.52 13.62 12.81
CA ILE A 11 21.49 12.60 13.08
C ILE A 11 20.21 12.89 12.28
N GLU A 12 19.75 14.15 12.25
CA GLU A 12 18.60 14.58 11.45
C GLU A 12 18.83 14.38 9.95
N ALA A 13 20.02 14.72 9.45
CA ALA A 13 20.38 14.53 8.05
C ALA A 13 20.41 13.04 7.66
N ASP A 14 20.99 12.19 8.51
CA ASP A 14 21.00 10.73 8.30
C ASP A 14 19.57 10.17 8.32
N TYR A 15 18.73 10.61 9.25
CA TYR A 15 17.33 10.22 9.33
C TYR A 15 16.55 10.65 8.09
N ALA A 16 16.70 11.90 7.65
CA ALA A 16 16.06 12.41 6.44
C ALA A 16 16.49 11.64 5.19
N ALA A 17 17.77 11.30 5.07
CA ALA A 17 18.29 10.50 3.97
C ALA A 17 17.73 9.06 4.01
N ALA A 18 17.64 8.45 5.20
CA ALA A 18 17.03 7.14 5.38
C ALA A 18 15.54 7.14 4.99
N MET A 19 14.78 8.14 5.40
CA MET A 19 13.37 8.30 5.05
C MET A 19 13.18 8.55 3.55
N ALA A 20 13.99 9.42 2.94
CA ALA A 20 13.93 9.67 1.50
C ALA A 20 14.20 8.39 0.69
N LYS A 21 15.18 7.57 1.12
CA LYS A 21 15.44 6.28 0.50
C LYS A 21 14.28 5.31 0.69
N TYR A 22 13.72 5.23 1.89
CA TYR A 22 12.57 4.39 2.19
C TYR A 22 11.37 4.72 1.30
N TYR A 23 11.00 5.99 1.17
CA TYR A 23 9.90 6.42 0.28
C TYR A 23 10.21 6.14 -1.19
N ALA A 24 11.47 6.30 -1.63
CA ALA A 24 11.86 5.95 -2.99
C ALA A 24 11.72 4.44 -3.28
N ASP A 25 12.04 3.59 -2.30
CA ASP A 25 11.88 2.15 -2.41
C ASP A 25 10.39 1.74 -2.43
N LEU A 26 9.53 2.40 -1.63
CA LEU A 26 8.08 2.21 -1.67
C LEU A 26 7.48 2.58 -3.04
N GLU A 27 7.84 3.75 -3.56
CA GLU A 27 7.37 4.22 -4.88
C GLU A 27 7.89 3.32 -6.01
N LYS A 28 9.10 2.77 -5.87
CA LYS A 28 9.61 1.77 -6.79
C LYS A 28 8.78 0.48 -6.73
N ASN A 29 8.51 -0.06 -5.54
CA ASN A 29 7.67 -1.25 -5.36
C ASN A 29 6.27 -1.06 -5.95
N ARG A 30 5.61 0.07 -5.66
CA ARG A 30 4.29 0.41 -6.22
C ARG A 30 4.31 0.37 -7.75
N ARG A 31 5.27 1.04 -8.39
CA ARG A 31 5.39 1.07 -9.85
C ARG A 31 5.64 -0.30 -10.46
N GLU A 32 6.53 -1.09 -9.87
CA GLU A 32 6.88 -2.43 -10.38
C GLU A 32 5.71 -3.40 -10.30
N VAL A 33 4.93 -3.34 -9.22
CA VAL A 33 3.75 -4.22 -9.05
C VAL A 33 2.59 -3.75 -9.92
N LEU A 34 2.31 -2.44 -9.99
CA LEU A 34 1.24 -1.93 -10.86
C LEU A 34 1.55 -2.17 -12.35
N ALA A 35 2.82 -2.12 -12.77
CA ALA A 35 3.20 -2.51 -14.12
C ALA A 35 2.86 -3.98 -14.42
N GLN A 36 3.02 -4.89 -13.45
CA GLN A 36 2.60 -6.29 -13.60
C GLN A 36 1.09 -6.44 -13.62
N VAL A 37 0.36 -5.70 -12.77
CA VAL A 37 -1.11 -5.66 -12.79
C VAL A 37 -1.63 -5.18 -14.15
N ALA A 38 -1.00 -4.18 -14.75
CA ALA A 38 -1.36 -3.64 -16.06
C ALA A 38 -1.29 -4.70 -17.18
N LEU A 39 -0.44 -5.72 -17.05
CA LEU A 39 -0.37 -6.85 -17.98
C LEU A 39 -1.52 -7.86 -17.79
N LEU A 40 -2.18 -7.84 -16.62
CA LEU A 40 -3.22 -8.80 -16.25
C LEU A 40 -4.64 -8.27 -16.44
N VAL A 41 -4.82 -6.94 -16.45
CA VAL A 41 -6.15 -6.32 -16.48
C VAL A 41 -6.32 -5.37 -17.65
N SER A 42 -7.56 -5.06 -18.01
CA SER A 42 -7.83 -4.02 -19.01
C SER A 42 -7.45 -2.63 -18.49
N PRO A 43 -7.12 -1.67 -19.38
CA PRO A 43 -6.79 -0.30 -18.97
C PRO A 43 -7.87 0.36 -18.10
N ARG A 44 -9.15 0.07 -18.37
CA ARG A 44 -10.27 0.56 -17.54
C ARG A 44 -10.22 0.00 -16.11
N LYS A 45 -9.86 -1.28 -15.96
CA LYS A 45 -9.76 -1.90 -14.63
C LYS A 45 -8.52 -1.41 -13.90
N LEU A 46 -7.40 -1.22 -14.59
CA LEU A 46 -6.20 -0.60 -14.02
C LEU A 46 -6.48 0.80 -13.48
N ALA A 47 -7.09 1.68 -14.29
CA ALA A 47 -7.45 3.03 -13.86
C ALA A 47 -8.41 3.04 -12.66
N SER A 48 -9.30 2.04 -12.57
CA SER A 48 -10.18 1.90 -11.40
C SER A 48 -9.41 1.44 -10.15
N ILE A 49 -8.34 0.65 -10.29
CA ILE A 49 -7.48 0.22 -9.20
C ILE A 49 -6.64 1.38 -8.70
N GLU A 50 -6.01 2.12 -9.61
CA GLU A 50 -5.21 3.32 -9.28
C GLU A 50 -6.07 4.34 -8.52
N LYS A 51 -7.27 4.65 -9.04
CA LYS A 51 -8.20 5.57 -8.35
C LYS A 51 -8.63 5.07 -6.96
N PHE A 52 -8.77 3.75 -6.78
CA PHE A 52 -9.12 3.19 -5.48
C PHE A 52 -7.95 3.31 -4.50
N ILE A 53 -6.73 3.02 -4.96
CA ILE A 53 -5.51 3.21 -4.17
C ILE A 53 -5.35 4.69 -3.78
N ASP A 54 -5.57 5.62 -4.71
CA ASP A 54 -5.47 7.06 -4.45
C ASP A 54 -6.55 7.54 -3.47
N TYR A 55 -7.73 6.91 -3.45
CA TYR A 55 -8.74 7.17 -2.41
C TYR A 55 -8.30 6.65 -1.04
N CYS A 56 -7.55 5.55 -1.00
CA CYS A 56 -6.91 5.08 0.23
C CYS A 56 -5.71 5.95 0.65
N ASP A 57 -5.11 6.75 -0.22
CA ASP A 57 -3.86 7.51 0.01
C ASP A 57 -4.02 8.72 0.96
N ASP A 58 -5.24 9.01 1.44
CA ASP A 58 -5.42 9.81 2.67
C ASP A 58 -4.81 9.07 3.90
N SER A 59 -4.47 7.79 3.74
CA SER A 59 -3.72 6.91 4.65
C SER A 59 -2.43 6.41 3.98
N ILE A 60 -1.42 6.00 4.75
CA ILE A 60 -0.15 5.47 4.19
C ILE A 60 -0.44 4.16 3.46
N VAL A 61 -0.26 4.12 2.13
CA VAL A 61 -0.41 2.91 1.31
C VAL A 61 0.95 2.35 0.86
N CYS A 62 1.26 1.12 1.25
CA CYS A 62 2.57 0.50 0.98
C CYS A 62 2.50 -1.03 0.76
N ASP A 63 3.67 -1.66 0.60
CA ASP A 63 3.86 -3.11 0.54
C ASP A 63 3.00 -3.82 -0.52
N PHE A 64 3.11 -3.34 -1.76
CA PHE A 64 2.40 -3.93 -2.89
C PHE A 64 2.98 -5.30 -3.23
N GLU A 65 2.09 -6.27 -3.47
CA GLU A 65 2.43 -7.65 -3.77
C GLU A 65 1.36 -8.30 -4.69
N LEU A 66 1.77 -9.18 -5.60
CA LEU A 66 0.86 -10.09 -6.28
C LEU A 66 0.83 -11.43 -5.57
N THR A 67 -0.35 -11.86 -5.13
CA THR A 67 -0.53 -13.09 -4.35
C THR A 67 -1.57 -14.00 -4.99
N GLU A 68 -1.55 -15.29 -4.66
CA GLU A 68 -2.54 -16.28 -5.12
C GLU A 68 -3.65 -16.52 -4.08
N THR A 69 -3.50 -15.94 -2.89
CA THR A 69 -4.41 -16.09 -1.76
C THR A 69 -4.75 -14.73 -1.19
N HIS A 70 -5.99 -14.56 -0.71
CA HIS A 70 -6.41 -13.38 0.02
C HIS A 70 -6.59 -13.68 1.52
N GLY A 71 -6.48 -12.64 2.34
CA GLY A 71 -6.92 -12.65 3.73
C GLY A 71 -8.18 -11.80 3.91
N GLY A 72 -8.67 -11.72 5.13
CA GLY A 72 -9.77 -10.82 5.50
C GLY A 72 -11.15 -11.21 4.94
N GLU A 73 -12.10 -10.31 5.16
CA GLU A 73 -13.49 -10.48 4.77
C GLU A 73 -13.77 -9.76 3.46
N ARG A 74 -14.73 -10.29 2.69
CA ARG A 74 -15.13 -9.64 1.43
C ARG A 74 -15.95 -8.39 1.72
N GLN A 75 -15.55 -7.27 1.10
CA GLN A 75 -16.31 -6.03 1.08
C GLN A 75 -16.67 -5.68 -0.37
N ASP A 76 -17.94 -5.43 -0.62
CA ASP A 76 -18.40 -5.00 -1.94
C ASP A 76 -18.06 -3.52 -2.17
N GLU A 77 -17.54 -3.22 -3.36
CA GLU A 77 -17.08 -1.89 -3.80
C GLU A 77 -17.87 -1.45 -5.04
N PRO A 78 -19.17 -1.15 -4.88
CA PRO A 78 -20.04 -0.76 -6.00
C PRO A 78 -19.57 0.58 -6.58
N GLY A 79 -19.14 0.55 -7.84
CA GLY A 79 -18.59 1.74 -8.53
C GLY A 79 -17.17 1.52 -9.05
N THR A 80 -16.48 0.49 -8.57
CA THR A 80 -15.19 0.05 -9.09
C THR A 80 -15.35 -0.97 -10.21
N ALA A 81 -14.35 -1.08 -11.09
CA ALA A 81 -14.33 -2.09 -12.15
C ALA A 81 -14.05 -3.51 -11.62
N PHE A 82 -13.57 -3.65 -10.38
CA PHE A 82 -13.28 -4.93 -9.71
C PHE A 82 -14.40 -5.40 -8.77
N ARG A 83 -15.39 -4.55 -8.48
CA ARG A 83 -16.66 -4.83 -7.77
C ARG A 83 -16.56 -5.15 -6.28
N TYR A 84 -15.48 -5.76 -5.82
CA TYR A 84 -15.26 -6.08 -4.41
C TYR A 84 -13.77 -6.22 -4.13
N VAL A 85 -13.42 -6.10 -2.85
CA VAL A 85 -12.10 -6.39 -2.31
C VAL A 85 -12.22 -7.37 -1.15
N TYR A 86 -11.10 -7.91 -0.72
CA TYR A 86 -11.01 -8.47 0.63
C TYR A 86 -10.22 -7.53 1.51
N ILE A 87 -10.66 -7.37 2.75
CA ILE A 87 -10.06 -6.44 3.70
C ILE A 87 -9.86 -7.13 5.05
N ASP A 88 -8.63 -7.08 5.55
CA ASP A 88 -8.28 -7.44 6.94
C ASP A 88 -7.99 -6.13 7.67
N GLN A 89 -9.04 -5.51 8.21
CA GLN A 89 -8.99 -4.24 8.91
C GLN A 89 -8.77 -4.45 10.41
N ARG A 90 -7.87 -3.66 11.00
CA ARG A 90 -7.66 -3.57 12.44
C ARG A 90 -7.89 -2.13 12.90
N SER A 91 -8.50 -1.99 14.07
CA SER A 91 -8.61 -0.72 14.77
C SER A 91 -7.36 -0.51 15.62
N GLY A 92 -6.76 0.69 15.55
CA GLY A 92 -5.61 1.12 16.35
C GLY A 92 -5.88 1.28 17.84
N GLY A 93 -7.10 1.04 18.31
CA GLY A 93 -7.46 1.12 19.73
C GLY A 93 -7.58 2.55 20.25
N CYS A 94 -7.58 3.56 19.38
CA CYS A 94 -7.90 4.93 19.77
C CYS A 94 -9.42 5.04 20.05
N PRO A 95 -9.85 5.56 21.22
CA PRO A 95 -11.26 5.71 21.58
C PRO A 95 -12.08 6.53 20.57
N ASP A 96 -11.41 7.38 19.79
CA ASP A 96 -12.03 8.28 18.81
C ASP A 96 -12.23 7.64 17.43
N GLY A 97 -11.78 6.40 17.22
CA GLY A 97 -12.34 5.51 16.19
C GLY A 97 -11.87 5.68 14.74
N ASP A 98 -10.90 6.57 14.45
CA ASP A 98 -10.51 6.91 13.06
C ASP A 98 -9.19 6.28 12.57
N ASP A 99 -8.42 5.61 13.44
CA ASP A 99 -7.17 4.95 13.05
C ASP A 99 -7.41 3.49 12.64
N TYR A 100 -7.61 3.27 11.34
CA TYR A 100 -7.72 1.93 10.76
C TYR A 100 -6.52 1.62 9.88
N TYR A 101 -5.87 0.50 10.18
CA TYR A 101 -4.80 -0.05 9.35
C TYR A 101 -5.11 -1.50 9.01
N GLY A 102 -4.56 -1.98 7.91
CA GLY A 102 -4.86 -3.32 7.47
C GLY A 102 -4.31 -3.66 6.10
N TRP A 103 -4.81 -4.77 5.58
CA TRP A 103 -4.43 -5.28 4.27
C TRP A 103 -5.66 -5.33 3.37
N ILE A 104 -5.47 -4.94 2.11
CA ILE A 104 -6.48 -5.03 1.07
C ILE A 104 -5.98 -5.99 0.00
N TRP A 105 -6.91 -6.81 -0.53
CA TRP A 105 -6.70 -7.65 -1.70
C TRP A 105 -7.73 -7.34 -2.77
N ILE A 106 -7.27 -6.87 -3.93
CA ILE A 106 -8.11 -6.65 -5.12
C ILE A 106 -8.04 -7.88 -6.03
N PRO A 107 -9.19 -8.52 -6.37
CA PRO A 107 -9.21 -9.66 -7.27
C PRO A 107 -8.76 -9.32 -8.70
N LEU A 108 -7.80 -10.08 -9.20
CA LEU A 108 -7.29 -10.03 -10.57
C LEU A 108 -7.68 -11.32 -11.33
N PRO A 109 -7.57 -11.33 -12.67
CA PRO A 109 -7.73 -12.56 -13.44
C PRO A 109 -6.75 -13.65 -13.02
N GLN A 110 -7.05 -14.90 -13.41
CA GLN A 110 -6.20 -16.08 -13.15
C GLN A 110 -6.01 -16.41 -11.66
N GLY A 111 -6.96 -16.05 -10.80
CA GLY A 111 -6.90 -16.37 -9.36
C GLY A 111 -5.82 -15.60 -8.60
N LYS A 112 -5.34 -14.48 -9.15
CA LYS A 112 -4.37 -13.61 -8.49
C LYS A 112 -5.06 -12.47 -7.75
N TYR A 113 -4.35 -11.87 -6.82
CA TYR A 113 -4.78 -10.73 -6.03
C TYR A 113 -3.68 -9.68 -5.98
N LEU A 114 -4.05 -8.42 -6.17
CA LEU A 114 -3.19 -7.30 -5.80
C LEU A 114 -3.37 -7.05 -4.30
N LYS A 115 -2.33 -7.25 -3.52
CA LYS A 115 -2.28 -7.01 -2.09
C LYS A 115 -1.52 -5.72 -1.81
N PHE A 116 -1.99 -4.92 -0.85
CA PHE A 116 -1.27 -3.78 -0.31
C PHE A 116 -1.72 -3.48 1.12
N GLN A 117 -0.87 -2.81 1.89
CA GLN A 117 -1.17 -2.31 3.22
C GLN A 117 -1.73 -0.89 3.13
N TYR A 118 -2.67 -0.56 4.01
CA TYR A 118 -3.11 0.81 4.30
C TYR A 118 -2.99 1.07 5.80
N ALA A 119 -2.65 2.29 6.21
CA ALA A 119 -2.46 2.65 7.61
C ALA A 119 -2.73 4.13 7.89
#